data_AF-A0A7K1U4M0-F1
#
_entry.id   AF-A0A7K1U4M0-F1
#
_cell.length_a   1.000
_cell.length_b   1.000
_cell.length_c   1.000
_cell.angle_alpha   90.00
_cell.angle_beta   90.00
_cell.angle_gamma   90.00
#
_symmetry.space_group_name_H-M   'P 1'
#
loop_
_entity.id
_entity.type
_entity.pdbx_description
1 polymer ?
#
loop_
_entity_poly.entity_id
_entity_poly.type
_entity_poly.pdbx_seq_one_letter_code
_entity_poly.pdbx_strand_id
1 'polypeptide(L)'
;MARIKYHGDSVWSYRSFLNITDLNIKPDDLELGDGTMKLFISEQGEISGTIGTDGLWSLDLKGKVLESKPLGLEIIGTGYNGQGSHRAYWEYGYNVYFLPKVEGGELQATVLAGSVVRLKDHPPLSGNGPIHKAGEVATCYAVDATEPA
;
A
#
# COMPACT_ATOMS: atom_id res chain seq x y z
N MET A 1 17.43 -5.82 20.47
CA MET A 1 16.47 -5.41 19.42
C MET A 1 17.23 -5.33 18.11
N ALA A 2 16.92 -6.18 17.13
CA ALA A 2 17.48 -6.03 15.78
C ALA A 2 17.04 -4.65 15.25
N ARG A 3 17.98 -3.82 14.80
CA ARG A 3 17.65 -2.60 14.07
C ARG A 3 17.07 -3.04 12.73
N ILE A 4 15.84 -2.65 12.43
CA ILE A 4 15.28 -2.81 11.09
C ILE A 4 16.20 -2.05 10.14
N LYS A 5 16.91 -2.76 9.26
CA LYS A 5 17.56 -2.12 8.11
C LYS A 5 16.45 -1.80 7.13
N TYR A 6 16.09 -0.53 7.06
CA TYR A 6 15.01 -0.07 6.19
C TYR A 6 15.53 0.63 4.92
N HIS A 7 16.82 0.96 4.83
CA HIS A 7 17.41 1.59 3.64
C HIS A 7 17.75 0.56 2.56
N GLY A 8 17.66 0.98 1.30
CA GLY A 8 17.89 0.14 0.12
C GLY A 8 16.61 -0.29 -0.59
N ASP A 9 16.78 -1.17 -1.58
CA ASP A 9 15.69 -1.73 -2.37
C ASP A 9 14.97 -2.86 -1.61
N SER A 10 13.64 -2.89 -1.72
CA SER A 10 12.79 -3.92 -1.12
C SER A 10 11.56 -4.19 -1.97
N VAL A 11 11.02 -5.40 -1.86
CA VAL A 11 9.82 -5.86 -2.57
C VAL A 11 8.82 -6.39 -1.55
N TRP A 12 7.55 -6.03 -1.71
CA TRP A 12 6.49 -6.36 -0.77
C TRP A 12 5.25 -6.85 -1.50
N SER A 13 4.61 -7.87 -0.94
CA SER A 13 3.26 -8.28 -1.34
C SER A 13 2.25 -7.40 -0.60
N TYR A 14 1.51 -6.57 -1.33
CA TYR A 14 0.58 -5.59 -0.77
C TYR A 14 -0.88 -6.02 -0.93
N ARG A 15 -1.70 -5.75 0.09
CA ARG A 15 -3.17 -5.85 0.02
C ARG A 15 -3.84 -4.75 0.83
N SER A 16 -5.06 -4.39 0.45
CA SER A 16 -5.91 -3.46 1.17
C SER A 16 -7.38 -3.88 1.18
N PHE A 17 -8.05 -3.59 2.29
CA PHE A 17 -9.41 -4.02 2.57
C PHE A 17 -10.25 -2.85 3.11
N LEU A 18 -11.46 -2.70 2.58
CA LEU A 18 -12.43 -1.70 3.02
C LEU A 18 -12.80 -1.90 4.49
N ASN A 19 -12.95 -0.79 5.22
CA ASN A 19 -13.29 -0.79 6.65
C ASN A 19 -14.81 -0.95 6.88
N ILE A 20 -15.42 -1.96 6.26
CA ILE A 20 -16.85 -2.23 6.40
C ILE A 20 -17.08 -3.16 7.61
N THR A 21 -18.04 -2.79 8.46
CA THR A 21 -18.31 -3.48 9.73
C THR A 21 -19.30 -4.63 9.61
N ASP A 22 -19.95 -4.79 8.46
CA ASP A 22 -20.90 -5.87 8.20
C ASP A 22 -20.16 -7.21 7.98
N LEU A 23 -20.27 -8.10 8.97
CA LEU A 23 -19.63 -9.41 8.96
C LEU A 23 -20.24 -10.41 7.96
N ASN A 24 -21.36 -10.06 7.32
CA ASN A 24 -21.94 -10.90 6.27
C ASN A 24 -21.24 -10.72 4.92
N ILE A 25 -20.43 -9.67 4.77
CA ILE A 25 -19.63 -9.43 3.57
C ILE A 25 -18.44 -10.39 3.59
N LYS A 26 -18.23 -11.08 2.46
CA LYS A 26 -17.10 -12.01 2.34
C LYS A 26 -15.80 -11.22 2.31
N PRO A 27 -14.69 -11.78 2.84
CA PRO A 27 -13.39 -11.12 2.76
C PRO A 27 -12.99 -10.68 1.34
N ASP A 28 -13.29 -11.49 0.32
CA ASP A 28 -13.00 -11.17 -1.09
C ASP A 28 -13.76 -9.93 -1.58
N ASP A 29 -14.95 -9.67 -1.04
CA ASP A 29 -15.76 -8.49 -1.38
C ASP A 29 -15.30 -7.22 -0.63
N LEU A 30 -14.36 -7.36 0.32
CA LEU A 30 -13.74 -6.24 1.02
C LEU A 30 -12.48 -5.73 0.32
N GLU A 31 -11.93 -6.47 -0.66
CA GLU A 31 -10.69 -6.09 -1.32
C GLU A 31 -10.82 -4.74 -2.04
N LEU A 32 -9.98 -3.79 -1.66
CA LEU A 32 -9.83 -2.51 -2.38
C LEU A 32 -8.74 -2.60 -3.45
N GLY A 33 -7.71 -3.40 -3.21
CA GLY A 33 -6.67 -3.67 -4.18
C GLY A 33 -5.46 -4.37 -3.60
N ASP A 34 -4.75 -5.07 -4.48
CA ASP A 34 -3.55 -5.84 -4.24
C ASP A 34 -2.48 -5.57 -5.32
N GLY A 35 -1.23 -5.85 -4.99
CA GLY A 35 -0.15 -5.73 -5.96
C GLY A 35 1.22 -6.00 -5.37
N THR A 36 2.24 -5.75 -6.19
CA THR A 36 3.64 -5.74 -5.75
C THR A 36 4.07 -4.30 -5.48
N MET A 37 4.51 -4.03 -4.26
CA MET A 37 5.11 -2.75 -3.88
C MET A 37 6.63 -2.89 -3.90
N LYS A 38 7.30 -2.02 -4.65
CA LYS A 38 8.77 -1.92 -4.73
C LYS A 38 9.17 -0.59 -4.12
N LEU A 39 10.00 -0.61 -3.08
CA LEU A 39 10.45 0.60 -2.39
C LEU A 39 11.96 0.69 -2.44
N PHE A 40 12.45 1.90 -2.68
CA PHE A 40 13.80 2.32 -2.35
C PHE A 40 13.70 3.34 -1.23
N ILE A 41 14.42 3.11 -0.12
CA ILE A 41 14.54 4.08 0.96
C ILE A 41 15.99 4.55 1.07
N SER A 42 16.21 5.86 0.95
CA SER A 42 17.53 6.46 1.07
C SER A 42 18.05 6.41 2.50
N GLU A 43 19.36 6.64 2.70
CA GLU A 43 19.95 6.76 4.03
C GLU A 43 19.34 7.92 4.84
N GLN A 44 18.83 8.94 4.15
CA GLN A 44 18.17 10.10 4.75
C GLN A 44 16.67 9.84 5.04
N GLY A 45 16.15 8.65 4.70
CA GLY A 45 14.77 8.28 4.95
C GLY A 45 13.78 8.78 3.89
N GLU A 46 14.25 9.23 2.73
CA GLU A 46 13.39 9.53 1.58
C GLU A 46 12.96 8.23 0.90
N ILE A 47 11.69 8.15 0.49
CA ILE A 47 11.12 6.95 -0.13
C ILE A 47 10.79 7.26 -1.59
N SER A 48 11.18 6.37 -2.48
CA SER A 48 10.70 6.29 -3.85
C SER A 48 10.30 4.85 -4.18
N GLY A 49 9.53 4.64 -5.25
CA GLY A 49 9.15 3.29 -5.62
C GLY A 49 7.96 3.20 -6.55
N THR A 50 7.38 2.01 -6.63
CA THR A 50 6.13 1.76 -7.34
C THR A 50 5.25 0.78 -6.58
N ILE A 51 3.95 0.82 -6.85
CA ILE A 51 3.00 -0.22 -6.45
C ILE A 51 2.07 -0.52 -7.61
N GLY A 52 1.82 -1.80 -7.87
CA GLY A 52 0.86 -2.20 -8.89
C GLY A 52 0.94 -3.67 -9.25
N THR A 53 0.24 -4.01 -10.32
CA THR A 53 0.29 -5.33 -10.94
C THR A 53 0.73 -5.17 -12.38
N ASP A 54 1.81 -5.87 -12.74
CA ASP A 54 2.45 -5.74 -14.05
C ASP A 54 1.43 -5.88 -15.18
N GLY A 55 1.40 -4.88 -16.07
CA GLY A 55 0.49 -4.83 -17.21
C GLY A 55 -0.95 -4.43 -16.89
N LEU A 56 -1.33 -4.22 -15.63
CA LEU A 56 -2.68 -3.81 -15.23
C LEU A 56 -2.75 -2.36 -14.75
N TRP A 57 -2.03 -2.05 -13.68
CA TRP A 57 -2.02 -0.72 -13.08
C TRP A 57 -0.71 -0.49 -12.34
N SER A 58 -0.32 0.78 -12.21
CA SER A 58 0.86 1.17 -11.44
C SER A 58 0.71 2.58 -10.89
N LEU A 59 1.25 2.81 -9.69
CA LEU A 59 1.44 4.13 -9.11
C LEU A 59 2.93 4.31 -8.79
N ASP A 60 3.45 5.49 -9.11
CA ASP A 60 4.74 5.96 -8.62
C ASP A 60 4.59 6.38 -7.15
N LEU A 61 5.49 5.89 -6.31
CA LEU A 61 5.50 6.16 -4.88
C LEU A 61 6.57 7.20 -4.51
N LYS A 62 6.20 8.13 -3.64
CA LYS A 62 7.11 9.07 -2.99
C LYS A 62 6.72 9.24 -1.52
N GLY A 63 7.69 9.33 -0.63
CA GLY A 63 7.38 9.44 0.79
C GLY A 63 8.59 9.68 1.67
N LYS A 64 8.39 9.44 2.97
CA LYS A 64 9.43 9.54 3.99
C LYS A 64 9.22 8.54 5.11
N VAL A 65 10.32 8.18 5.76
CA VAL A 65 10.32 7.49 7.05
C VAL A 65 9.89 8.47 8.15
N LEU A 66 9.05 8.00 9.08
CA LEU A 66 8.55 8.75 10.20
C LEU A 66 9.40 8.52 11.45
N GLU A 67 9.69 9.58 12.19
CA GLU A 67 10.27 9.49 13.54
C GLU A 67 9.22 8.97 14.54
N SER A 68 8.99 7.66 14.53
CA SER A 68 7.91 7.01 15.29
C SER A 68 8.35 5.68 15.90
N LYS A 69 7.58 5.20 16.88
CA LYS A 69 7.77 3.90 17.52
C LYS A 69 6.40 3.19 17.65
N PRO A 70 6.13 2.11 16.89
CA PRO A 70 7.00 1.48 15.90
C PRO A 70 7.36 2.41 14.73
N LEU A 71 8.44 2.09 14.01
CA LEU A 71 8.89 2.85 12.83
C LEU A 71 7.77 2.86 11.78
N GLY A 72 7.47 4.03 11.25
CA GLY A 72 6.40 4.24 10.27
C GLY A 72 6.88 4.88 8.98
N LEU A 73 6.07 4.79 7.94
CA LEU A 73 6.27 5.38 6.62
C LEU A 73 5.03 6.20 6.24
N GLU A 74 5.25 7.40 5.68
CA GLU A 74 4.21 8.21 5.03
C GLU A 74 4.53 8.27 3.54
N ILE A 75 3.61 7.79 2.70
CA ILE A 75 3.82 7.62 1.26
C ILE A 75 2.61 8.20 0.49
N ILE A 76 2.87 8.84 -0.64
CA ILE A 76 1.89 9.22 -1.64
C ILE A 76 2.17 8.41 -2.92
N GLY A 77 1.13 7.74 -3.41
CA GLY A 77 1.14 7.03 -4.68
C GLY A 77 0.34 7.80 -5.73
N THR A 78 0.94 8.04 -6.89
CA THR A 78 0.28 8.75 -8.00
C THR A 78 0.47 8.02 -9.32
N GLY A 79 -0.51 8.06 -10.20
CA GLY A 79 -0.35 7.48 -11.53
C GLY A 79 -1.60 7.67 -12.38
N TYR A 80 -1.43 7.51 -13.69
CA TYR A 80 -2.57 7.41 -14.58
C TYR A 80 -2.79 5.96 -14.98
N ASN A 81 -3.88 5.36 -14.53
CA ASN A 81 -4.26 3.99 -14.87
C ASN A 81 -5.35 3.98 -15.93
N GLY A 82 -5.44 2.88 -16.68
CA GLY A 82 -6.39 2.79 -17.79
C GLY A 82 -6.76 1.37 -18.16
N GLN A 83 -7.93 1.23 -18.78
CA GLN A 83 -8.41 -0.01 -19.36
C GLN A 83 -9.10 0.30 -20.70
N GLY A 84 -8.61 -0.29 -21.79
CA GLY A 84 -9.07 0.08 -23.14
C GLY A 84 -8.78 1.54 -23.46
N SER A 85 -9.79 2.32 -23.85
CA SER A 85 -9.68 3.75 -24.17
C SER A 85 -9.87 4.68 -22.97
N HIS A 86 -10.14 4.16 -21.78
CA HIS A 86 -10.42 4.95 -20.58
C HIS A 86 -9.17 5.09 -19.72
N ARG A 87 -8.95 6.29 -19.17
CA ARG A 87 -7.80 6.62 -18.32
C ARG A 87 -8.25 7.50 -17.16
N ALA A 88 -7.69 7.25 -15.99
CA ALA A 88 -8.00 7.99 -14.77
C ALA A 88 -6.71 8.32 -14.02
N TYR A 89 -6.60 9.53 -13.50
CA TYR A 89 -5.52 9.89 -12.58
C TYR A 89 -5.88 9.46 -11.17
N TRP A 90 -5.00 8.70 -10.54
CA TRP A 90 -5.15 8.16 -9.19
C TRP A 90 -4.13 8.82 -8.27
N GLU A 91 -4.57 9.13 -7.05
CA GLU A 91 -3.72 9.65 -5.98
C GLU A 91 -4.19 9.05 -4.67
N TYR A 92 -3.29 8.34 -4.00
CA TYR A 92 -3.54 7.62 -2.76
C TYR A 92 -2.48 7.96 -1.72
N GLY A 93 -2.89 8.15 -0.48
CA GLY A 93 -2.02 8.35 0.67
C GLY A 93 -1.93 7.08 1.51
N TYR A 94 -0.74 6.75 1.98
CA TYR A 94 -0.47 5.60 2.82
C TYR A 94 0.23 6.05 4.09
N ASN A 95 -0.23 5.56 5.23
CA ASN A 95 0.46 5.70 6.51
C ASN A 95 0.54 4.32 7.15
N VAL A 96 1.74 3.76 7.21
CA VAL A 96 1.98 2.37 7.59
C VAL A 96 3.10 2.25 8.60
N TYR A 97 3.06 1.21 9.42
CA TYR A 97 4.02 0.97 10.49
C TYR A 97 4.55 -0.46 10.44
N PHE A 98 5.83 -0.63 10.78
CA PHE A 98 6.40 -1.95 10.98
C PHE A 98 5.73 -2.63 12.17
N LEU A 99 5.11 -3.79 11.94
CA LEU A 99 4.52 -4.56 13.01
C LEU A 99 5.62 -5.10 13.94
N PRO A 100 5.50 -4.87 15.27
CA PRO A 100 6.47 -5.40 16.22
C PRO A 100 6.36 -6.93 16.27
N LYS A 101 7.50 -7.60 16.42
CA LYS A 101 7.52 -9.03 16.72
C LYS A 101 7.06 -9.26 18.15
N VAL A 102 6.25 -10.30 18.35
CA VAL A 102 5.80 -10.77 19.65
C VAL A 102 6.74 -11.87 20.14
N GLU A 103 7.14 -11.82 21.40
CA GLU A 103 7.98 -12.85 22.02
C GLU A 103 7.27 -14.21 21.98
N GLY A 104 7.99 -15.25 21.54
CA GLY A 104 7.43 -16.60 21.37
C GLY A 104 6.49 -16.76 20.16
N GLY A 105 6.27 -15.73 19.34
CA GLY A 105 5.43 -15.84 18.15
C GLY A 105 6.08 -16.66 17.05
N GLU A 106 5.30 -17.53 16.41
CA GLU A 106 5.70 -18.33 15.24
C GLU A 106 5.29 -17.63 13.93
N LEU A 107 5.93 -17.99 12.81
CA LEU A 107 5.60 -17.51 11.45
C LEU A 107 5.55 -15.97 11.29
N GLN A 108 6.36 -15.24 12.06
CA GLN A 108 6.34 -13.79 12.05
C GLN A 108 7.15 -13.23 10.87
N ALA A 109 6.48 -12.81 9.81
CA ALA A 109 7.09 -12.08 8.68
C ALA A 109 7.33 -10.60 9.01
N THR A 110 8.21 -9.93 8.26
CA THR A 110 8.34 -8.46 8.32
C THR A 110 7.13 -7.85 7.62
N VAL A 111 6.35 -7.06 8.35
CA VAL A 111 5.05 -6.55 7.86
C VAL A 111 4.98 -5.05 8.10
N LEU A 112 4.56 -4.32 7.07
CA LEU A 112 4.02 -2.97 7.17
C LEU A 112 2.50 -3.07 7.26
N ALA A 113 1.86 -2.37 8.18
CA ALA A 113 0.40 -2.31 8.24
C ALA A 113 -0.08 -0.90 8.62
N GLY A 114 -1.25 -0.51 8.12
CA GLY A 114 -1.80 0.81 8.38
C GLY A 114 -3.00 1.14 7.51
N SER A 115 -3.07 2.39 7.04
CA SER A 115 -4.20 2.90 6.26
C SER A 115 -3.78 3.33 4.86
N VAL A 116 -4.66 3.11 3.90
CA VAL A 116 -4.63 3.73 2.58
C VAL A 116 -5.87 4.60 2.39
N VAL A 117 -5.71 5.78 1.81
CA VAL A 117 -6.78 6.75 1.58
C VAL A 117 -6.77 7.20 0.13
N ARG A 118 -7.93 7.22 -0.52
CA ARG A 118 -8.07 7.90 -1.81
C ARG A 118 -8.02 9.40 -1.60
N LEU A 119 -6.99 10.07 -2.09
CA LEU A 119 -6.82 11.53 -1.93
C LEU A 119 -7.52 12.34 -3.01
N LYS A 120 -7.84 11.70 -4.16
CA LYS A 120 -8.47 12.37 -5.29
C LYS A 120 -9.59 11.56 -5.93
N ASP A 121 -10.68 12.25 -6.28
CA ASP A 121 -11.77 11.69 -7.07
C ASP A 121 -11.24 11.14 -8.40
N HIS A 122 -11.73 9.99 -8.82
CA HIS A 122 -11.44 9.48 -10.16
C HIS A 122 -12.63 8.72 -10.76
N PRO A 123 -12.79 8.73 -12.10
CA PRO A 123 -13.79 7.88 -12.74
C PRO A 123 -13.39 6.39 -12.65
N PRO A 124 -14.34 5.47 -12.82
CA PRO A 124 -14.05 4.05 -12.95
C PRO A 124 -13.27 3.79 -14.25
N LEU A 125 -12.35 2.81 -14.23
CA LEU A 125 -11.56 2.45 -15.42
C LEU A 125 -12.39 1.85 -16.56
N SER A 126 -13.57 1.29 -16.26
CA SER A 126 -14.53 0.84 -17.27
C SER A 126 -15.12 1.98 -18.11
N GLY A 127 -14.97 3.23 -17.66
CA GLY A 127 -15.64 4.42 -18.22
C GLY A 127 -17.11 4.55 -17.82
N ASN A 128 -17.69 3.54 -17.17
CA ASN A 128 -19.10 3.50 -16.78
C ASN A 128 -19.25 3.29 -15.27
N GLY A 129 -20.13 4.06 -14.64
CA GLY A 129 -20.43 3.93 -13.21
C GLY A 129 -20.16 5.20 -12.42
N PRO A 130 -20.37 5.16 -11.09
CA PRO A 130 -20.19 6.32 -10.23
C PRO A 130 -18.71 6.70 -10.10
N ILE A 131 -18.45 7.99 -9.86
CA ILE A 131 -17.12 8.48 -9.50
C ILE A 131 -16.69 7.87 -8.17
N HIS A 132 -15.46 7.36 -8.13
CA HIS A 132 -14.79 6.96 -6.90
C HIS A 132 -14.35 8.20 -6.12
N LYS A 133 -14.98 8.46 -4.98
CA LYS A 133 -14.79 9.69 -4.21
C LYS A 133 -13.56 9.66 -3.32
N ALA A 134 -12.84 10.78 -3.26
CA ALA A 134 -11.78 11.02 -2.28
C ALA A 134 -12.33 10.88 -0.85
N GLY A 135 -11.44 10.52 0.08
CA GLY A 135 -11.77 10.30 1.48
C GLY A 135 -12.19 8.87 1.82
N GLU A 136 -12.30 7.97 0.84
CA GLU A 136 -12.47 6.55 1.12
C GLU A 136 -11.19 5.98 1.75
N VAL A 137 -11.34 5.35 2.91
CA VAL A 137 -10.25 4.80 3.73
C VAL A 137 -10.39 3.29 3.82
N ALA A 138 -9.27 2.59 3.62
CA ALA A 138 -9.13 1.17 3.84
C ALA A 138 -7.94 0.88 4.77
N THR A 139 -7.97 -0.28 5.42
CA THR A 139 -6.79 -0.84 6.07
C THR A 139 -5.94 -1.55 5.04
N CYS A 140 -4.61 -1.42 5.13
CA CYS A 140 -3.68 -2.09 4.25
C CYS A 140 -2.57 -2.79 5.04
N TYR A 141 -1.97 -3.79 4.41
CA TYR A 141 -0.73 -4.38 4.88
C TYR A 141 0.14 -4.80 3.70
N ALA A 142 1.44 -4.85 3.94
CA ALA A 142 2.43 -5.34 2.99
C ALA A 142 3.41 -6.27 3.69
N VAL A 143 3.63 -7.45 3.13
CA VAL A 143 4.55 -8.47 3.67
C VAL A 143 5.82 -8.47 2.84
N ASP A 144 6.97 -8.36 3.51
CA ASP A 144 8.30 -8.36 2.88
C ASP A 144 8.51 -9.65 2.08
N ALA A 145 8.90 -9.48 0.83
CA ALA A 145 9.19 -10.53 -0.15
C ALA A 145 10.57 -10.32 -0.81
N THR A 146 11.43 -9.50 -0.20
CA THR A 146 12.75 -9.13 -0.75
C THR A 146 13.70 -10.32 -0.81
N GLU A 147 13.61 -11.22 0.17
CA GLU A 147 14.24 -12.55 0.11
C GLU A 147 13.12 -13.62 0.02
N PRO A 148 13.26 -14.64 -0.84
CA PRO A 148 12.30 -15.74 -0.86
C PRO A 148 12.28 -16.42 0.51
N ALA A 149 11.07 -16.71 1.01
CA ALA A 149 10.83 -17.40 2.27
C ALA A 149 11.51 -18.77 2.34
#